data_AF-A0A2E0X6G2-F1
#
_entry.id   AF-A0A2E0X6G2-F1
#
_cell.length_a   1.000
_cell.length_b   1.000
_cell.length_c   1.000
_cell.angle_alpha   90.00
_cell.angle_beta   90.00
_cell.angle_gamma   90.00
#
_symmetry.space_group_name_H-M   'P 1'
#
loop_
_entity.id
_entity.type
_entity.pdbx_description
1 polymer ?
#
loop_
_entity_poly.entity_id
_entity_poly.type
_entity_poly.pdbx_seq_one_letter_code
_entity_poly.pdbx_strand_id
1 'polypeptide(L)'
;MTQSMVSARVLPAPRRCAPITSRAAAGRARPRRRRTLLLAALGAVFAAPTMAPAVTPETPEVRELVERGLKFLEDETHSEVGGKALIALAFYKAGRPVDHPQIQAALQACRTRANEVANQTHIYSKAIATIFLMETGVDDSLAKRYAGMLAQHQKPHGGFGYLSAVTGDTSQTQYAALTYWELMNVGVSPDAKSVQDCLNWLIRTQDPGGAWGYQGVDPGSYDLKPQEDQVGRSMAAAGLGGVLILGNAVGLLQPPGAAEAADAEGDNTPAALRRADKQEDKRAPPLPAGSVSPDQLTACVQRGQGWFDKNLGVKSNTPHQGYYLYSLERYKSFEEYVNGNVLDEPGWYQQGFESLKSTQQEDGSWNDADGSQCATAFSILFLLRSTQQSIKASLGQGTLVGGRGLPRDLSKVRLEGGKLVVKSEPTEVDQLLGMLDDENGDALDALLDNPAALQVDNVTAKDARRLQQVVRSGGPQARVLAVRALGKMRNLDYVPTLLFAMTDPDARVVREARDALRFVSRRFEGFGLPDNFEPAERDTALVKWKSWYRSVRPNAPPLP
;
A
#
# COMPACT_ATOMS: atom_id res chain seq x y z
N MET A 1 29.24 -41.07 58.94
CA MET A 1 28.57 -42.38 59.08
C MET A 1 27.58 -42.46 57.93
N THR A 2 27.56 -43.43 57.01
CA THR A 2 28.41 -44.63 56.75
C THR A 2 28.36 -44.85 55.23
N GLN A 3 29.49 -45.05 54.52
CA GLN A 3 30.08 -46.36 54.14
C GLN A 3 29.12 -47.32 53.40
N SER A 4 29.49 -48.01 52.31
CA SER A 4 30.74 -47.96 51.50
C SER A 4 30.65 -48.80 50.21
N MET A 5 31.35 -48.37 49.13
CA MET A 5 32.12 -49.19 48.14
C MET A 5 31.38 -50.31 47.34
N VAL A 6 31.83 -50.93 46.24
CA VAL A 6 32.98 -50.91 45.29
C VAL A 6 32.43 -51.42 43.91
N SER A 7 32.98 -51.34 42.68
CA SER A 7 34.27 -51.03 41.99
C SER A 7 33.92 -50.30 40.64
N ALA A 8 34.74 -49.91 39.63
CA ALA A 8 35.99 -50.36 38.97
C ALA A 8 35.85 -51.64 38.10
N ARG A 9 36.46 -51.84 36.91
CA ARG A 9 37.34 -51.08 35.95
C ARG A 9 37.40 -51.92 34.62
N VAL A 10 37.82 -51.53 33.40
CA VAL A 10 38.31 -50.28 32.74
C VAL A 10 38.23 -50.43 31.18
N LEU A 11 38.47 -49.35 30.42
CA LEU A 11 38.64 -49.26 28.94
C LEU A 11 40.00 -49.85 28.43
N PRO A 12 40.29 -50.11 27.12
CA PRO A 12 40.00 -49.25 25.94
C PRO A 12 39.74 -49.93 24.57
N ALA A 13 39.76 -49.13 23.48
CA ALA A 13 39.62 -49.50 22.05
C ALA A 13 40.91 -49.12 21.26
N PRO A 14 40.94 -48.90 19.92
CA PRO A 14 40.20 -49.45 18.76
C PRO A 14 41.11 -49.93 17.59
N ARG A 15 40.56 -50.57 16.55
CA ARG A 15 41.05 -50.71 15.13
C ARG A 15 40.08 -51.66 14.36
N ARG A 16 39.98 -51.77 13.04
CA ARG A 16 40.10 -50.93 11.80
C ARG A 16 40.06 -51.95 10.63
N CYS A 17 39.59 -51.52 9.45
CA CYS A 17 39.71 -52.20 8.13
C CYS A 17 38.75 -53.38 7.78
N ALA A 18 38.36 -53.38 6.50
CA ALA A 18 37.76 -54.45 5.68
C ALA A 18 38.72 -54.71 4.47
N PRO A 19 38.37 -55.39 3.35
CA PRO A 19 37.22 -56.25 2.99
C PRO A 19 37.68 -57.66 2.49
N ILE A 20 36.88 -58.42 1.71
CA ILE A 20 37.26 -59.19 0.47
C ILE A 20 36.21 -60.25 0.01
N THR A 21 36.02 -60.40 -1.32
CA THR A 21 35.36 -61.45 -2.18
C THR A 21 34.25 -62.37 -1.62
N SER A 22 33.07 -62.54 -2.24
CA SER A 22 32.67 -62.95 -3.62
C SER A 22 32.81 -64.45 -3.98
N ARG A 23 31.72 -65.05 -4.48
CA ARG A 23 31.72 -66.23 -5.38
C ARG A 23 30.45 -66.23 -6.24
N ALA A 24 30.43 -66.95 -7.36
CA ALA A 24 29.42 -66.77 -8.41
C ALA A 24 28.94 -68.08 -9.08
N ALA A 25 27.71 -68.05 -9.60
CA ALA A 25 27.17 -68.88 -10.68
C ALA A 25 26.09 -68.04 -11.41
N ALA A 26 26.15 -67.70 -12.70
CA ALA A 26 26.36 -68.47 -13.93
C ALA A 26 25.04 -68.94 -14.58
N GLY A 27 24.63 -68.27 -15.66
CA GLY A 27 23.47 -68.63 -16.50
C GLY A 27 23.40 -67.72 -17.73
N ARG A 28 23.35 -68.29 -18.95
CA ARG A 28 23.38 -67.56 -20.23
C ARG A 28 22.03 -67.65 -20.94
N ALA A 29 21.52 -66.53 -21.51
CA ALA A 29 20.98 -66.45 -22.89
C ALA A 29 20.39 -65.04 -23.22
N ARG A 30 20.30 -64.74 -24.52
CA ARG A 30 19.60 -63.60 -25.15
C ARG A 30 18.76 -64.18 -26.34
N PRO A 31 18.05 -63.39 -27.18
CA PRO A 31 16.89 -62.51 -26.90
C PRO A 31 15.73 -62.68 -27.95
N ARG A 32 14.53 -62.11 -27.74
CA ARG A 32 13.75 -61.27 -28.73
C ARG A 32 12.26 -61.03 -28.43
N ARG A 33 11.84 -59.77 -28.62
CA ARG A 33 10.60 -59.24 -29.27
C ARG A 33 9.21 -59.85 -28.99
N ARG A 34 8.33 -58.99 -28.45
CA ARG A 34 6.93 -58.59 -28.86
C ARG A 34 6.16 -58.30 -27.56
N ARG A 35 5.26 -57.33 -27.38
CA ARG A 35 4.63 -56.18 -28.08
C ARG A 35 3.43 -55.83 -27.17
N THR A 36 3.04 -54.56 -27.03
CA THR A 36 1.72 -54.09 -26.53
C THR A 36 1.15 -54.62 -25.21
N LEU A 37 1.18 -53.75 -24.19
CA LEU A 37 0.04 -53.52 -23.29
C LEU A 37 -0.15 -52.01 -23.12
N LEU A 38 -1.41 -51.65 -22.90
CA LEU A 38 -2.06 -50.35 -22.98
C LEU A 38 -1.50 -49.29 -21.99
N LEU A 39 -1.44 -47.98 -22.32
CA LEU A 39 -2.56 -47.04 -22.54
C LEU A 39 -3.38 -46.70 -21.26
N ALA A 40 -2.71 -46.35 -20.16
CA ALA A 40 -3.33 -45.78 -18.94
C ALA A 40 -2.35 -44.94 -18.08
N ALA A 41 -1.87 -43.79 -18.58
CA ALA A 41 -0.99 -42.89 -17.79
C ALA A 41 -1.01 -41.38 -18.17
N LEU A 42 -1.61 -41.00 -19.29
CA LEU A 42 -1.76 -39.59 -19.71
C LEU A 42 -3.03 -38.96 -19.10
N GLY A 43 -3.05 -38.91 -17.77
CA GLY A 43 -4.15 -38.36 -16.97
C GLY A 43 -3.71 -37.45 -15.81
N ALA A 44 -2.39 -37.34 -15.56
CA ALA A 44 -1.83 -36.37 -14.62
C ALA A 44 -1.67 -35.01 -15.31
N VAL A 45 -2.79 -34.36 -15.65
CA VAL A 45 -2.79 -32.92 -15.89
C VAL A 45 -2.33 -32.25 -14.59
N PHE A 46 -1.40 -31.30 -14.68
CA PHE A 46 -0.96 -30.54 -13.52
C PHE A 46 -2.16 -29.76 -12.96
N ALA A 47 -2.71 -30.26 -11.85
CA ALA A 47 -3.43 -29.43 -10.89
C ALA A 47 -2.40 -28.54 -10.19
N ALA A 48 -1.85 -27.58 -10.94
CA ALA A 48 -1.21 -26.42 -10.34
C ALA A 48 -2.27 -25.78 -9.42
N PRO A 49 -1.95 -25.49 -8.15
CA PRO A 49 -2.92 -24.86 -7.28
C PRO A 49 -3.33 -23.53 -7.93
N THR A 50 -4.60 -23.41 -8.26
CA THR A 50 -5.19 -22.13 -8.63
C THR A 50 -4.99 -21.20 -7.45
N MET A 51 -4.01 -20.30 -7.54
CA MET A 51 -3.89 -19.23 -6.57
C MET A 51 -5.22 -18.49 -6.56
N ALA A 52 -5.84 -18.39 -5.39
CA ALA A 52 -7.01 -17.53 -5.23
C ALA A 52 -6.63 -16.12 -5.70
N PRO A 53 -7.52 -15.39 -6.41
CA PRO A 53 -7.25 -14.01 -6.78
C PRO A 53 -6.91 -13.24 -5.51
N ALA A 54 -5.77 -12.55 -5.51
CA ALA A 54 -5.29 -11.90 -4.31
C ALA A 54 -6.21 -10.73 -3.94
N VAL A 55 -6.50 -10.59 -2.65
CA VAL A 55 -7.53 -9.67 -2.19
C VAL A 55 -7.01 -8.28 -1.90
N THR A 56 -7.90 -7.31 -2.01
CA THR A 56 -7.71 -5.90 -1.62
C THR A 56 -8.84 -5.50 -0.65
N PRO A 57 -8.75 -4.35 0.05
CA PRO A 57 -9.87 -3.84 0.86
C PRO A 57 -11.20 -3.71 0.11
N GLU A 58 -11.16 -3.59 -1.23
CA GLU A 58 -12.35 -3.42 -2.07
C GLU A 58 -12.94 -4.73 -2.61
N THR A 59 -12.25 -5.86 -2.41
CA THR A 59 -12.71 -7.19 -2.81
C THR A 59 -14.05 -7.50 -2.10
N PRO A 60 -15.10 -7.98 -2.79
CA PRO A 60 -16.42 -8.17 -2.21
C PRO A 60 -16.43 -9.00 -0.92
N GLU A 61 -15.65 -10.08 -0.88
CA GLU A 61 -15.50 -10.95 0.28
C GLU A 61 -14.85 -10.23 1.48
N VAL A 62 -13.89 -9.32 1.23
CA VAL A 62 -13.29 -8.50 2.30
C VAL A 62 -14.31 -7.53 2.86
N ARG A 63 -15.08 -6.85 1.99
CA ARG A 63 -16.16 -5.96 2.40
C ARG A 63 -17.25 -6.71 3.18
N GLU A 64 -17.60 -7.93 2.79
CA GLU A 64 -18.55 -8.78 3.53
C GLU A 64 -18.05 -9.11 4.95
N LEU A 65 -16.79 -9.55 5.08
CA LEU A 65 -16.16 -9.78 6.39
C LEU A 65 -16.22 -8.51 7.27
N VAL A 66 -15.87 -7.35 6.70
CA VAL A 66 -15.87 -6.06 7.39
C VAL A 66 -17.28 -5.69 7.84
N GLU A 67 -18.28 -5.72 6.95
CA GLU A 67 -19.66 -5.34 7.27
C GLU A 67 -20.31 -6.28 8.30
N ARG A 68 -19.99 -7.59 8.28
CA ARG A 68 -20.38 -8.52 9.35
C ARG A 68 -19.77 -8.14 10.70
N GLY A 69 -18.48 -7.78 10.73
CA GLY A 69 -17.80 -7.34 11.95
C GLY A 69 -18.29 -5.99 12.47
N LEU A 70 -18.60 -5.05 11.57
CA LEU A 70 -19.20 -3.76 11.93
C LEU A 70 -20.57 -3.96 12.54
N LYS A 71 -21.41 -4.84 11.98
CA LYS A 71 -22.72 -5.17 12.53
C LYS A 71 -22.63 -5.74 13.95
N PHE A 72 -21.68 -6.63 14.24
CA PHE A 72 -21.42 -7.08 15.61
C PHE A 72 -21.06 -5.89 16.53
N LEU A 73 -20.30 -4.92 16.03
CA LEU A 73 -19.91 -3.72 16.77
C LEU A 73 -21.01 -2.65 16.89
N GLU A 74 -22.20 -2.80 16.28
CA GLU A 74 -23.28 -1.81 16.37
C GLU A 74 -23.91 -1.80 17.78
N ASP A 75 -24.18 -2.98 18.35
CA ASP A 75 -24.76 -3.15 19.70
C ASP A 75 -23.72 -3.18 20.83
N GLU A 76 -22.43 -3.25 20.51
CA GLU A 76 -21.34 -3.50 21.46
C GLU A 76 -20.75 -2.26 22.14
N THR A 77 -20.04 -2.47 23.25
CA THR A 77 -19.39 -1.37 23.98
C THR A 77 -18.22 -1.83 24.84
N HIS A 78 -17.15 -1.05 24.84
CA HIS A 78 -16.04 -1.24 25.79
C HIS A 78 -16.22 -0.42 27.08
N SER A 79 -15.60 -0.88 28.19
CA SER A 79 -15.59 -0.21 29.50
C SER A 79 -14.73 1.05 29.48
N GLU A 80 -13.48 0.95 29.03
CA GLU A 80 -12.56 2.08 28.83
C GLU A 80 -12.89 2.93 27.59
N VAL A 81 -12.52 4.20 27.66
CA VAL A 81 -12.60 5.16 26.54
C VAL A 81 -11.80 4.71 25.32
N GLY A 82 -10.63 4.10 25.49
CA GLY A 82 -9.78 3.61 24.39
C GLY A 82 -10.44 2.55 23.55
N GLY A 83 -11.08 1.55 24.17
CA GLY A 83 -11.85 0.55 23.44
C GLY A 83 -13.07 1.14 22.72
N LYS A 84 -13.74 2.14 23.31
CA LYS A 84 -14.81 2.89 22.61
C LYS A 84 -14.27 3.65 21.39
N ALA A 85 -13.13 4.32 21.53
CA ALA A 85 -12.44 5.01 20.44
C ALA A 85 -11.93 4.03 19.36
N LEU A 86 -11.53 2.81 19.74
CA LEU A 86 -11.12 1.76 18.80
C LEU A 86 -12.31 1.23 17.97
N ILE A 87 -13.45 0.97 18.62
CA ILE A 87 -14.72 0.62 17.95
C ILE A 87 -15.13 1.74 16.97
N ALA A 88 -15.11 2.99 17.43
CA ALA A 88 -15.44 4.14 16.61
C ALA A 88 -14.47 4.36 15.43
N LEU A 89 -13.17 4.08 15.60
CA LEU A 89 -12.18 4.08 14.52
C LEU A 89 -12.50 3.05 13.45
N ALA A 90 -12.98 1.85 13.81
CA ALA A 90 -13.38 0.83 12.84
C ALA A 90 -14.56 1.31 11.96
N PHE A 91 -15.60 1.90 12.57
CA PHE A 91 -16.70 2.53 11.82
C PHE A 91 -16.24 3.72 10.96
N TYR A 92 -15.38 4.59 11.49
CA TYR A 92 -14.90 5.76 10.75
C TYR A 92 -14.05 5.37 9.52
N LYS A 93 -13.14 4.39 9.67
CA LYS A 93 -12.33 3.86 8.57
C LYS A 93 -13.13 3.01 7.58
N ALA A 94 -14.30 2.53 7.97
CA ALA A 94 -15.32 1.96 7.07
C ALA A 94 -16.23 3.02 6.41
N GLY A 95 -15.84 4.30 6.47
CA GLY A 95 -16.53 5.40 5.79
C GLY A 95 -17.86 5.81 6.44
N ARG A 96 -18.16 5.39 7.68
CA ARG A 96 -19.36 5.87 8.38
C ARG A 96 -19.20 7.35 8.76
N PRO A 97 -20.25 8.17 8.61
CA PRO A 97 -20.19 9.60 8.92
C PRO A 97 -20.03 9.84 10.42
N VAL A 98 -19.53 11.02 10.79
CA VAL A 98 -19.14 11.38 12.17
C VAL A 98 -20.32 11.34 13.16
N ASP A 99 -21.56 11.52 12.69
CA ASP A 99 -22.80 11.42 13.48
C ASP A 99 -23.25 9.98 13.78
N HIS A 100 -22.55 8.96 13.25
CA HIS A 100 -22.81 7.55 13.55
C HIS A 100 -22.83 7.27 15.07
N PRO A 101 -23.81 6.51 15.61
CA PRO A 101 -24.02 6.38 17.06
C PRO A 101 -22.78 5.96 17.86
N GLN A 102 -22.02 4.98 17.38
CA GLN A 102 -20.79 4.53 18.05
C GLN A 102 -19.67 5.58 18.02
N ILE A 103 -19.60 6.41 16.98
CA ILE A 103 -18.64 7.52 16.88
C ILE A 103 -19.02 8.63 17.86
N GLN A 104 -20.31 9.01 17.93
CA GLN A 104 -20.81 9.98 18.90
C GLN A 104 -20.65 9.48 20.35
N ALA A 105 -20.88 8.19 20.61
CA ALA A 105 -20.66 7.59 21.93
C ALA A 105 -19.18 7.64 22.36
N ALA A 106 -18.24 7.41 21.43
CA ALA A 106 -16.81 7.54 21.69
C ALA A 106 -16.39 9.01 21.90
N LEU A 107 -16.88 9.95 21.09
CA LEU A 107 -16.64 11.40 21.25
C LEU A 107 -17.14 11.89 22.62
N GLN A 108 -18.34 11.48 23.02
CA GLN A 108 -18.92 11.85 24.31
C GLN A 108 -18.16 11.21 25.48
N ALA A 109 -17.70 9.96 25.34
CA ALA A 109 -16.82 9.33 26.33
C ALA A 109 -15.48 10.07 26.46
N CYS A 110 -14.87 10.50 25.35
CA CYS A 110 -13.65 11.31 25.36
C CYS A 110 -13.84 12.64 26.08
N ARG A 111 -14.95 13.35 25.81
CA ARG A 111 -15.27 14.64 26.45
C ARG A 111 -15.51 14.52 27.95
N THR A 112 -16.26 13.50 28.38
CA THR A 112 -16.71 13.35 29.77
C THR A 112 -15.71 12.62 30.68
N ARG A 113 -14.92 11.67 30.16
CA ARG A 113 -14.06 10.77 30.95
C ARG A 113 -12.56 11.05 30.80
N ALA A 114 -12.17 12.19 30.20
CA ALA A 114 -10.75 12.59 30.09
C ALA A 114 -9.99 12.59 31.43
N ASN A 115 -10.62 12.94 32.54
CA ASN A 115 -10.00 12.92 33.88
C ASN A 115 -9.73 11.49 34.38
N GLU A 116 -10.59 10.52 34.02
CA GLU A 116 -10.40 9.11 34.35
C GLU A 116 -9.22 8.52 33.57
N VAL A 117 -9.16 8.80 32.25
CA VAL A 117 -8.10 8.32 31.38
C VAL A 117 -6.73 8.93 31.73
N ALA A 118 -6.69 10.17 32.20
CA ALA A 118 -5.46 10.79 32.71
C ALA A 118 -4.85 10.00 33.88
N ASN A 119 -5.69 9.50 34.79
CA ASN A 119 -5.29 8.74 35.98
C ASN A 119 -4.91 7.28 35.69
N GLN A 120 -5.16 6.75 34.48
CA GLN A 120 -4.78 5.39 34.13
C GLN A 120 -3.25 5.20 34.10
N THR A 121 -2.80 4.03 34.53
CA THR A 121 -1.38 3.68 34.65
C THR A 121 -0.68 3.37 33.32
N HIS A 122 -1.41 3.28 32.21
CA HIS A 122 -0.91 3.02 30.85
C HIS A 122 -1.37 4.10 29.85
N ILE A 123 -0.82 4.09 28.63
CA ILE A 123 -1.21 5.04 27.57
C ILE A 123 -2.32 4.58 26.62
N TYR A 124 -2.74 3.31 26.62
CA TYR A 124 -3.63 2.77 25.56
C TYR A 124 -4.87 3.64 25.27
N SER A 125 -5.68 3.95 26.28
CA SER A 125 -6.84 4.85 26.10
C SER A 125 -6.47 6.32 25.85
N LYS A 126 -5.26 6.77 26.19
CA LYS A 126 -4.77 8.13 25.87
C LYS A 126 -4.41 8.24 24.38
N ALA A 127 -3.63 7.28 23.88
CA ALA A 127 -3.16 7.24 22.50
C ALA A 127 -4.30 6.93 21.51
N ILE A 128 -5.12 5.91 21.78
CA ILE A 128 -6.22 5.53 20.88
C ILE A 128 -7.28 6.65 20.81
N ALA A 129 -7.60 7.32 21.93
CA ALA A 129 -8.45 8.51 21.91
C ALA A 129 -7.82 9.67 21.13
N THR A 130 -6.49 9.87 21.22
CA THR A 130 -5.81 10.89 20.41
C THR A 130 -5.93 10.58 18.92
N ILE A 131 -5.59 9.37 18.49
CA ILE A 131 -5.69 8.93 17.08
C ILE A 131 -7.12 9.13 16.57
N PHE A 132 -8.13 8.66 17.31
CA PHE A 132 -9.54 8.84 16.98
C PHE A 132 -9.96 10.32 16.82
N LEU A 133 -9.54 11.20 17.72
CA LEU A 133 -9.91 12.62 17.68
C LEU A 133 -9.18 13.40 16.58
N MET A 134 -7.93 13.01 16.25
CA MET A 134 -7.19 13.60 15.12
C MET A 134 -7.75 13.14 13.77
N GLU A 135 -7.94 11.82 13.61
CA GLU A 135 -8.50 11.20 12.39
C GLU A 135 -9.88 11.76 12.04
N THR A 136 -10.75 11.95 13.05
CA THR A 136 -12.09 12.54 12.83
C THR A 136 -12.08 14.06 12.67
N GLY A 137 -11.04 14.77 13.15
CA GLY A 137 -10.92 16.23 13.07
C GLY A 137 -12.00 17.01 13.85
N VAL A 138 -12.67 16.37 14.81
CA VAL A 138 -13.87 16.92 15.49
C VAL A 138 -13.52 17.84 16.68
N ASP A 139 -12.40 17.58 17.35
CA ASP A 139 -12.04 18.28 18.59
C ASP A 139 -10.52 18.29 18.79
N ASP A 140 -9.82 19.08 17.97
CA ASP A 140 -8.40 19.41 18.10
C ASP A 140 -7.97 19.67 19.55
N SER A 141 -8.80 20.39 20.31
CA SER A 141 -8.49 20.81 21.69
C SER A 141 -8.42 19.60 22.63
N LEU A 142 -9.36 18.68 22.49
CA LEU A 142 -9.42 17.44 23.24
C LEU A 142 -8.35 16.46 22.76
N ALA A 143 -8.07 16.40 21.45
CA ALA A 143 -6.99 15.58 20.88
C ALA A 143 -5.63 16.00 21.43
N LYS A 144 -5.31 17.30 21.39
CA LYS A 144 -4.10 17.90 21.98
C LYS A 144 -4.04 17.67 23.51
N ARG A 145 -5.17 17.72 24.21
CA ARG A 145 -5.26 17.39 25.64
C ARG A 145 -4.92 15.92 25.93
N TYR A 146 -5.45 14.98 25.14
CA TYR A 146 -5.14 13.55 25.27
C TYR A 146 -3.67 13.24 24.92
N ALA A 147 -3.14 13.85 23.87
CA ALA A 147 -1.73 13.76 23.50
C ALA A 147 -0.80 14.19 24.64
N GLY A 148 -1.11 15.31 25.30
CA GLY A 148 -0.36 15.80 26.46
C GLY A 148 -0.33 14.83 27.65
N MET A 149 -1.30 13.92 27.77
CA MET A 149 -1.30 12.89 28.83
C MET A 149 -0.25 11.80 28.62
N LEU A 150 0.38 11.67 27.44
CA LEU A 150 1.40 10.65 27.20
C LEU A 150 2.71 10.96 27.92
N ALA A 151 3.07 12.25 28.08
CA ALA A 151 4.39 12.66 28.58
C ALA A 151 4.76 12.06 29.95
N GLN A 152 3.78 11.88 30.85
CA GLN A 152 3.99 11.26 32.17
C GLN A 152 4.38 9.76 32.12
N HIS A 153 4.24 9.10 30.96
CA HIS A 153 4.56 7.69 30.77
C HIS A 153 5.92 7.46 30.09
N GLN A 154 6.56 8.51 29.55
CA GLN A 154 7.91 8.38 29.02
C GLN A 154 8.90 8.22 30.17
N LYS A 155 9.78 7.23 30.06
CA LYS A 155 10.82 6.93 31.05
C LYS A 155 12.10 7.71 30.72
N PRO A 156 13.04 7.88 31.68
CA PRO A 156 14.31 8.57 31.43
C PRO A 156 15.18 7.96 30.32
N HIS A 157 14.92 6.70 29.94
CA HIS A 157 15.57 6.02 28.83
C HIS A 157 14.86 6.21 27.46
N GLY A 158 13.72 6.91 27.42
CA GLY A 158 12.99 7.30 26.20
C GLY A 158 11.79 6.44 25.81
N GLY A 159 11.72 5.19 26.29
CA GLY A 159 10.58 4.30 26.05
C GLY A 159 9.35 4.69 26.88
N PHE A 160 8.16 4.28 26.44
CA PHE A 160 6.89 4.51 27.14
C PHE A 160 6.47 3.27 27.91
N GLY A 161 5.85 3.42 29.08
CA GLY A 161 5.39 2.26 29.85
C GLY A 161 4.45 2.59 31.01
N TYR A 162 4.12 1.54 31.76
CA TYR A 162 3.25 1.63 32.94
C TYR A 162 3.85 2.56 34.00
N LEU A 163 3.04 3.40 34.67
CA LEU A 163 3.54 4.37 35.67
C LEU A 163 4.34 3.69 36.80
N SER A 164 3.93 2.50 37.22
CA SER A 164 4.60 1.68 38.25
C SER A 164 5.86 0.95 37.76
N ALA A 165 6.09 0.86 36.46
CA ALA A 165 7.26 0.20 35.88
C ALA A 165 8.44 1.17 35.72
N VAL A 166 9.67 0.67 35.89
CA VAL A 166 10.90 1.40 35.52
C VAL A 166 11.30 1.15 34.06
N THR A 167 10.78 0.07 33.46
CA THR A 167 10.99 -0.35 32.08
C THR A 167 10.10 0.39 31.09
N GLY A 168 10.51 0.38 29.83
CA GLY A 168 9.66 0.69 28.68
C GLY A 168 9.00 -0.57 28.12
N ASP A 169 7.88 -0.36 27.46
CA ASP A 169 7.04 -1.35 26.80
C ASP A 169 6.99 -1.05 25.30
N THR A 170 7.34 -2.02 24.46
CA THR A 170 7.30 -1.88 22.99
C THR A 170 5.89 -1.60 22.47
N SER A 171 4.86 -2.16 23.11
CA SER A 171 3.45 -1.95 22.77
C SER A 171 3.02 -0.50 22.99
N GLN A 172 3.21 0.03 24.21
CA GLN A 172 2.95 1.44 24.49
C GLN A 172 3.87 2.38 23.71
N THR A 173 5.12 2.00 23.44
CA THR A 173 6.04 2.85 22.66
C THR A 173 5.60 3.00 21.21
N GLN A 174 5.02 1.98 20.55
CA GLN A 174 4.44 2.17 19.21
C GLN A 174 3.19 3.08 19.21
N TYR A 175 2.39 3.06 20.28
CA TYR A 175 1.24 3.96 20.41
C TYR A 175 1.64 5.42 20.67
N ALA A 176 2.78 5.66 21.32
CA ALA A 176 3.38 6.99 21.40
C ALA A 176 3.91 7.45 20.03
N ALA A 177 4.59 6.58 19.28
CA ALA A 177 5.04 6.86 17.92
C ALA A 177 3.89 7.27 16.98
N LEU A 178 2.78 6.52 16.99
CA LEU A 178 1.55 6.88 16.27
C LEU A 178 1.01 8.24 16.70
N THR A 179 0.95 8.50 18.02
CA THR A 179 0.45 9.78 18.55
C THR A 179 1.27 10.97 18.05
N TYR A 180 2.60 10.82 17.94
CA TYR A 180 3.47 11.84 17.33
C TYR A 180 3.24 12.02 15.84
N TRP A 181 3.01 10.94 15.10
CA TRP A 181 2.71 11.02 13.68
C TRP A 181 1.36 11.71 13.39
N GLU A 182 0.31 11.41 14.17
CA GLU A 182 -0.98 12.11 14.03
C GLU A 182 -0.91 13.58 14.42
N LEU A 183 -0.18 13.93 15.49
CA LEU A 183 0.10 15.33 15.83
C LEU A 183 0.76 16.05 14.66
N MET A 184 1.76 15.44 14.03
CA MET A 184 2.41 16.01 12.84
C MET A 184 1.45 16.13 11.66
N ASN A 185 0.60 15.14 11.38
CA ASN A 185 -0.38 15.20 10.29
C ASN A 185 -1.38 16.37 10.43
N VAL A 186 -1.69 16.82 11.65
CA VAL A 186 -2.56 17.99 11.92
C VAL A 186 -1.79 19.29 12.23
N GLY A 187 -0.47 19.32 11.99
CA GLY A 187 0.33 20.56 12.04
C GLY A 187 0.90 20.89 13.41
N VAL A 188 0.85 19.94 14.34
CA VAL A 188 1.40 20.08 15.69
C VAL A 188 2.74 19.35 15.74
N SER A 189 3.83 20.10 15.71
CA SER A 189 5.16 19.54 16.00
C SER A 189 5.19 19.01 17.45
N PRO A 190 5.42 17.69 17.68
CA PRO A 190 5.66 17.18 19.02
C PRO A 190 7.07 17.55 19.50
N ASP A 191 7.37 17.33 20.78
CA ASP A 191 8.70 17.61 21.32
C ASP A 191 9.78 16.74 20.64
N ALA A 192 10.72 17.39 19.96
CA ALA A 192 11.74 16.70 19.16
C ALA A 192 12.65 15.81 20.02
N LYS A 193 12.96 16.19 21.27
CA LYS A 193 13.76 15.35 22.16
C LYS A 193 13.00 14.10 22.55
N SER A 194 11.72 14.23 22.94
CA SER A 194 10.85 13.12 23.28
C SER A 194 10.71 12.10 22.14
N VAL A 195 10.60 12.56 20.88
CA VAL A 195 10.60 11.69 19.68
C VAL A 195 11.96 11.01 19.47
N GLN A 196 13.08 11.73 19.58
CA GLN A 196 14.42 11.16 19.43
C GLN A 196 14.75 10.13 20.52
N ASP A 197 14.41 10.41 21.78
CA ASP A 197 14.62 9.50 22.91
C ASP A 197 13.79 8.21 22.72
N CYS A 198 12.55 8.34 22.24
CA CYS A 198 11.65 7.24 21.91
C CYS A 198 12.22 6.33 20.82
N LEU A 199 12.77 6.91 19.73
CA LEU A 199 13.41 6.16 18.66
C LEU A 199 14.70 5.50 19.13
N ASN A 200 15.57 6.25 19.82
CA ASN A 200 16.80 5.72 20.38
C ASN A 200 16.55 4.58 21.38
N TRP A 201 15.44 4.59 22.14
CA TRP A 201 15.06 3.46 22.97
C TRP A 201 14.75 2.20 22.14
N LEU A 202 13.87 2.31 21.13
CA LEU A 202 13.54 1.17 20.25
C LEU A 202 14.78 0.59 19.55
N ILE A 203 15.73 1.44 19.17
CA ILE A 203 16.99 0.99 18.55
C ILE A 203 17.85 0.20 19.55
N ARG A 204 17.91 0.60 20.84
CA ARG A 204 18.69 -0.10 21.89
C ARG A 204 18.02 -1.37 22.45
N THR A 205 16.69 -1.44 22.46
CA THR A 205 15.92 -2.61 22.96
C THR A 205 15.57 -3.63 21.89
N GLN A 206 16.08 -3.48 20.66
CA GLN A 206 15.99 -4.52 19.65
C GLN A 206 16.78 -5.76 20.08
N ASP A 207 16.18 -6.93 19.95
CA ASP A 207 16.84 -8.22 20.10
C ASP A 207 17.92 -8.41 19.01
N PRO A 208 19.07 -9.03 19.30
CA PRO A 208 20.10 -9.32 18.28
C PRO A 208 19.61 -10.11 17.06
N GLY A 209 18.53 -10.90 17.20
CA GLY A 209 17.86 -11.58 16.09
C GLY A 209 16.98 -10.67 15.22
N GLY A 210 16.64 -9.46 15.69
CA GLY A 210 15.92 -8.41 14.96
C GLY A 210 14.51 -8.10 15.43
N ALA A 211 13.95 -8.88 16.36
CA ALA A 211 12.65 -8.63 16.98
C ALA A 211 12.76 -7.69 18.20
N TRP A 212 11.68 -7.56 18.97
CA TRP A 212 11.63 -6.86 20.26
C TRP A 212 10.91 -7.73 21.29
N GLY A 213 11.20 -7.51 22.58
CA GLY A 213 10.38 -8.00 23.67
C GLY A 213 9.20 -7.07 23.96
N TYR A 214 8.31 -7.46 24.88
CA TYR A 214 7.25 -6.60 25.40
C TYR A 214 7.83 -5.58 26.38
N GLN A 215 8.28 -5.98 27.58
CA GLN A 215 9.18 -5.16 28.39
C GLN A 215 10.60 -5.17 27.80
N GLY A 216 11.08 -4.00 27.35
CA GLY A 216 12.38 -3.88 26.70
C GLY A 216 13.53 -3.80 27.71
N VAL A 217 14.48 -4.73 27.61
CA VAL A 217 15.75 -4.74 28.35
C VAL A 217 16.72 -3.79 27.65
N ASP A 218 16.79 -2.55 28.13
CA ASP A 218 17.69 -1.52 27.60
C ASP A 218 19.13 -1.70 28.14
N PRO A 219 20.13 -1.95 27.27
CA PRO A 219 21.52 -2.05 27.69
C PRO A 219 22.16 -0.69 28.06
N GLY A 220 21.53 0.45 27.73
CA GLY A 220 22.10 1.79 27.90
C GLY A 220 23.13 2.19 26.83
N SER A 221 23.44 1.28 25.90
CA SER A 221 24.32 1.45 24.75
C SER A 221 23.69 0.85 23.50
N TYR A 222 24.39 0.80 22.37
CA TYR A 222 23.93 0.09 21.17
C TYR A 222 24.40 -1.38 21.12
N ASP A 223 24.95 -1.90 22.24
CA ASP A 223 25.35 -3.29 22.40
C ASP A 223 24.11 -4.14 22.75
N LEU A 224 23.37 -4.52 21.70
CA LEU A 224 22.07 -5.20 21.83
C LEU A 224 22.15 -6.46 22.71
N LYS A 225 21.15 -6.63 23.58
CA LYS A 225 21.00 -7.79 24.46
C LYS A 225 19.78 -8.63 24.05
N PRO A 226 19.85 -9.97 24.19
CA PRO A 226 18.69 -10.83 24.05
C PRO A 226 17.52 -10.30 24.87
N GLN A 227 16.34 -10.26 24.25
CA GLN A 227 15.10 -9.89 24.93
C GLN A 227 14.41 -11.18 25.41
N GLU A 228 13.88 -11.19 26.63
CA GLU A 228 13.34 -12.42 27.26
C GLU A 228 11.80 -12.43 27.36
N ASP A 229 11.19 -11.25 27.49
CA ASP A 229 9.74 -11.09 27.63
C ASP A 229 9.03 -11.07 26.26
N GLN A 230 8.28 -12.13 25.95
CA GLN A 230 7.32 -12.18 24.83
C GLN A 230 7.88 -11.80 23.44
N VAL A 231 9.14 -12.13 23.15
CA VAL A 231 9.74 -11.91 21.83
C VAL A 231 8.97 -12.70 20.76
N GLY A 232 8.38 -11.99 19.81
CA GLY A 232 7.49 -12.59 18.82
C GLY A 232 6.92 -11.58 17.83
N ARG A 233 6.05 -12.07 16.95
CA ARG A 233 5.55 -11.33 15.76
C ARG A 233 4.84 -10.03 16.11
N SER A 234 4.06 -10.00 17.19
CA SER A 234 3.33 -8.82 17.65
C SER A 234 4.29 -7.70 18.08
N MET A 235 5.33 -8.04 18.83
CA MET A 235 6.36 -7.08 19.27
C MET A 235 7.34 -6.72 18.14
N ALA A 236 7.64 -7.65 17.24
CA ALA A 236 8.41 -7.37 16.03
C ALA A 236 7.70 -6.35 15.12
N ALA A 237 6.39 -6.49 14.94
CA ALA A 237 5.58 -5.56 14.15
C ALA A 237 5.44 -4.19 14.85
N ALA A 238 5.20 -4.19 16.16
CA ALA A 238 5.12 -2.98 16.97
C ALA A 238 6.44 -2.18 16.97
N GLY A 239 7.56 -2.83 17.27
CA GLY A 239 8.88 -2.22 17.34
C GLY A 239 9.33 -1.68 15.97
N LEU A 240 9.28 -2.51 14.92
CA LEU A 240 9.70 -2.09 13.58
C LEU A 240 8.77 -1.01 13.00
N GLY A 241 7.46 -1.12 13.22
CA GLY A 241 6.50 -0.06 12.87
C GLY A 241 6.83 1.25 13.57
N GLY A 242 7.08 1.23 14.88
CA GLY A 242 7.51 2.39 15.65
C GLY A 242 8.82 3.00 15.15
N VAL A 243 9.81 2.18 14.79
CA VAL A 243 11.09 2.63 14.22
C VAL A 243 10.89 3.33 12.87
N LEU A 244 10.05 2.79 11.97
CA LEU A 244 9.76 3.44 10.69
C LEU A 244 8.99 4.77 10.88
N ILE A 245 7.98 4.78 11.76
CA ILE A 245 7.18 5.97 12.08
C ILE A 245 8.06 7.11 12.61
N LEU A 246 8.86 6.82 13.65
CA LEU A 246 9.71 7.83 14.29
C LEU A 246 10.88 8.22 13.38
N GLY A 247 11.44 7.28 12.61
CA GLY A 247 12.48 7.58 11.61
C GLY A 247 11.98 8.51 10.51
N ASN A 248 10.72 8.41 10.11
CA ASN A 248 10.08 9.39 9.23
C ASN A 248 9.85 10.74 9.96
N ALA A 249 9.40 10.70 11.21
CA ALA A 249 9.16 11.90 12.01
C ALA A 249 10.44 12.75 12.22
N VAL A 250 11.62 12.12 12.36
CA VAL A 250 12.92 12.81 12.55
C VAL A 250 13.72 13.02 11.25
N GLY A 251 13.06 12.96 10.09
CA GLY A 251 13.69 13.29 8.80
C GLY A 251 14.58 12.21 8.18
N LEU A 252 14.92 11.15 8.89
CA LEU A 252 15.89 10.14 8.44
C LEU A 252 15.34 9.06 7.50
N LEU A 253 14.02 8.79 7.54
CA LEU A 253 13.35 7.82 6.65
C LEU A 253 12.22 8.52 5.87
N GLN A 254 12.58 9.25 4.81
CA GLN A 254 11.61 9.87 3.91
C GLN A 254 11.30 8.98 2.69
N PRO A 255 10.09 9.10 2.09
CA PRO A 255 9.79 8.48 0.81
C PRO A 255 10.69 9.03 -0.32
N PRO A 256 10.92 8.28 -1.41
CA PRO A 256 11.64 8.77 -2.59
C PRO A 256 10.98 10.02 -3.18
N GLY A 257 11.78 10.99 -3.61
CA GLY A 257 11.29 12.27 -4.15
C GLY A 257 11.01 13.35 -3.09
N ALA A 258 11.13 13.05 -1.79
CA ALA A 258 10.84 14.02 -0.73
C ALA A 258 11.85 15.17 -0.63
N ALA A 259 13.14 14.92 -0.91
CA ALA A 259 14.16 15.97 -0.91
C ALA A 259 13.95 16.91 -2.11
N GLU A 260 13.69 16.32 -3.28
CA GLU A 260 13.42 17.02 -4.53
C GLU A 260 12.12 17.85 -4.46
N ALA A 261 11.11 17.38 -3.71
CA ALA A 261 9.90 18.13 -3.43
C ALA A 261 10.16 19.33 -2.50
N ALA A 262 10.99 19.17 -1.46
CA ALA A 262 11.37 20.26 -0.56
C ALA A 262 12.23 21.32 -1.27
N ASP A 263 13.19 20.91 -2.09
CA ASP A 263 14.03 21.81 -2.89
C ASP A 263 13.20 22.60 -3.93
N ALA A 264 12.16 21.98 -4.52
CA ALA A 264 11.25 22.65 -5.45
C ALA A 264 10.37 23.73 -4.81
N GLU A 265 10.17 23.69 -3.48
CA GLU A 265 9.50 24.76 -2.73
C GLU A 265 10.47 25.85 -2.24
N GLY A 266 11.77 25.70 -2.52
CA GLY A 266 12.80 26.72 -2.29
C GLY A 266 12.68 27.96 -3.17
N ASP A 267 13.31 29.05 -2.74
CA ASP A 267 13.10 30.40 -3.31
C ASP A 267 13.55 30.56 -4.79
N ASN A 268 14.36 29.63 -5.30
CA ASN A 268 14.82 29.60 -6.69
C ASN A 268 13.72 29.24 -7.71
N THR A 269 12.55 28.76 -7.29
CA THR A 269 11.45 28.44 -8.22
C THR A 269 10.90 29.73 -8.87
N PRO A 270 10.96 29.88 -10.22
CA PRO A 270 10.51 31.08 -10.92
C PRO A 270 9.04 31.41 -10.63
N ALA A 271 8.68 32.70 -10.62
CA ALA A 271 7.35 33.16 -10.21
C ALA A 271 6.18 32.51 -10.98
N ALA A 272 6.39 32.11 -12.24
CA ALA A 272 5.40 31.42 -13.08
C ALA A 272 5.28 29.89 -12.82
N LEU A 273 6.11 29.32 -11.96
CA LEU A 273 6.13 27.89 -11.57
C LEU A 273 5.83 27.67 -10.07
N ARG A 274 5.64 28.74 -9.30
CA ARG A 274 5.19 28.65 -7.90
C ARG A 274 3.72 28.19 -7.88
N ARG A 275 3.35 27.23 -7.02
CA ARG A 275 1.95 26.74 -6.92
C ARG A 275 0.99 27.91 -6.69
N ALA A 276 -0.03 28.04 -7.54
CA ALA A 276 -0.94 29.19 -7.54
C ALA A 276 -1.78 29.29 -6.26
N ASP A 277 -2.15 28.15 -5.68
CA ASP A 277 -2.84 28.07 -4.41
C ASP A 277 -1.88 27.54 -3.33
N LYS A 278 -1.55 28.39 -2.34
CA LYS A 278 -1.05 27.92 -1.04
C LYS A 278 -2.21 27.36 -0.23
N GLN A 279 -2.71 26.19 -0.62
CA GLN A 279 -3.36 25.31 0.34
C GLN A 279 -2.26 24.85 1.30
N GLU A 280 -2.23 25.43 2.51
CA GLU A 280 -1.21 25.12 3.51
C GLU A 280 -1.20 23.62 3.78
N ASP A 281 -0.06 22.96 3.54
CA ASP A 281 0.11 21.57 3.92
C ASP A 281 -0.04 21.49 5.44
N LYS A 282 -1.15 20.90 5.90
CA LYS A 282 -1.43 20.76 7.33
C LYS A 282 -0.39 19.92 8.06
N ARG A 283 0.49 19.21 7.35
CA ARG A 283 1.51 18.36 7.96
C ARG A 283 2.70 19.19 8.45
N ALA A 284 3.02 19.08 9.74
CA ALA A 284 4.22 19.65 10.32
C ALA A 284 5.48 19.08 9.63
N PRO A 285 6.52 19.90 9.41
CA PRO A 285 7.76 19.45 8.77
C PRO A 285 8.49 18.41 9.64
N PRO A 286 9.36 17.57 9.04
CA PRO A 286 10.19 16.64 9.79
C PRO A 286 11.03 17.32 10.87
N LEU A 287 11.11 16.67 12.03
CA LEU A 287 11.88 17.12 13.19
C LEU A 287 13.38 16.89 12.93
N PRO A 288 14.28 17.64 13.57
CA PRO A 288 15.71 17.40 13.46
C PRO A 288 16.07 16.01 14.04
N ALA A 289 16.92 15.27 13.33
CA ALA A 289 17.46 13.96 13.76
C ALA A 289 18.17 14.01 15.13
N GLY A 290 18.90 15.10 15.39
CA GLY A 290 19.55 15.39 16.68
C GLY A 290 20.44 14.26 17.19
N SER A 291 19.97 13.55 18.21
CA SER A 291 20.68 12.45 18.87
C SER A 291 20.53 11.07 18.21
N VAL A 292 19.76 10.94 17.13
CA VAL A 292 19.55 9.65 16.44
C VAL A 292 20.66 9.40 15.42
N SER A 293 21.36 8.28 15.54
CA SER A 293 22.37 7.85 14.57
C SER A 293 21.71 7.23 13.33
N PRO A 294 21.98 7.72 12.09
CA PRO A 294 21.47 7.13 10.86
C PRO A 294 21.92 5.68 10.67
N ASP A 295 23.19 5.37 10.95
CA ASP A 295 23.75 4.01 10.80
C ASP A 295 23.06 3.01 11.73
N GLN A 296 22.81 3.40 12.99
CA GLN A 296 22.11 2.55 13.96
C GLN A 296 20.64 2.36 13.58
N LEU A 297 19.98 3.39 13.06
CA LEU A 297 18.61 3.33 12.53
C LEU A 297 18.53 2.39 11.31
N THR A 298 19.42 2.53 10.34
CA THR A 298 19.51 1.67 9.16
C THR A 298 19.77 0.21 9.55
N ALA A 299 20.73 -0.04 10.45
CA ALA A 299 21.00 -1.39 10.95
C ALA A 299 19.81 -1.98 11.74
N CYS A 300 19.06 -1.15 12.45
CA CYS A 300 17.86 -1.55 13.18
C CYS A 300 16.72 -1.99 12.24
N VAL A 301 16.44 -1.19 11.19
CA VAL A 301 15.46 -1.52 10.15
C VAL A 301 15.86 -2.81 9.42
N GLN A 302 17.12 -2.93 9.00
CA GLN A 302 17.64 -4.12 8.31
C GLN A 302 17.54 -5.40 9.15
N ARG A 303 17.85 -5.34 10.45
CA ARG A 303 17.65 -6.48 11.36
C ARG A 303 16.17 -6.85 11.51
N GLY A 304 15.28 -5.87 11.62
CA GLY A 304 13.84 -6.10 11.73
C GLY A 304 13.24 -6.75 10.48
N GLN A 305 13.59 -6.23 9.30
CA GLN A 305 13.19 -6.83 8.01
C GLN A 305 13.77 -8.24 7.86
N GLY A 306 15.07 -8.43 8.12
CA GLY A 306 15.74 -9.72 8.09
C GLY A 306 15.26 -10.73 9.15
N TRP A 307 14.52 -10.29 10.18
CA TRP A 307 13.77 -11.19 11.06
C TRP A 307 12.43 -11.59 10.42
N PHE A 308 11.69 -10.63 9.86
CA PHE A 308 10.42 -10.89 9.17
C PHE A 308 10.59 -11.79 7.94
N ASP A 309 11.66 -11.67 7.15
CA ASP A 309 11.94 -12.56 6.01
C ASP A 309 11.94 -14.06 6.38
N LYS A 310 12.20 -14.37 7.65
CA LYS A 310 12.28 -15.74 8.19
C LYS A 310 11.06 -16.11 9.06
N ASN A 311 10.40 -15.12 9.67
CA ASN A 311 9.39 -15.31 10.71
C ASN A 311 8.01 -14.78 10.37
N LEU A 312 7.84 -14.04 9.26
CA LEU A 312 6.54 -13.55 8.79
C LEU A 312 5.55 -14.70 8.65
N GLY A 313 4.28 -14.38 8.88
CA GLY A 313 3.16 -15.29 8.65
C GLY A 313 2.08 -15.10 9.67
N VAL A 314 0.88 -15.54 9.32
CA VAL A 314 -0.31 -15.46 10.18
C VAL A 314 -0.63 -16.85 10.69
N LYS A 315 -1.00 -16.96 11.97
CA LYS A 315 -1.50 -18.20 12.58
C LYS A 315 -2.86 -17.89 13.18
N SER A 316 -3.89 -18.64 12.78
CA SER A 316 -5.20 -18.56 13.43
C SER A 316 -5.09 -18.91 14.92
N ASN A 317 -5.95 -18.29 15.74
CA ASN A 317 -6.14 -18.57 17.16
C ASN A 317 -4.88 -18.38 18.04
N THR A 318 -4.04 -17.39 17.73
CA THR A 318 -3.00 -16.91 18.66
C THR A 318 -3.55 -15.80 19.57
N PRO A 319 -3.01 -15.61 20.79
CA PRO A 319 -3.35 -14.44 21.62
C PRO A 319 -3.02 -13.13 20.90
N HIS A 320 -3.86 -12.10 21.09
CA HIS A 320 -3.68 -10.77 20.50
C HIS A 320 -3.52 -10.80 18.97
N GLN A 321 -4.26 -11.68 18.29
CA GLN A 321 -4.22 -11.88 16.84
C GLN A 321 -4.71 -10.65 16.08
N GLY A 322 -5.80 -10.01 16.52
CA GLY A 322 -6.28 -8.76 15.92
C GLY A 322 -5.23 -7.65 16.04
N TYR A 323 -4.69 -7.46 17.26
CA TYR A 323 -3.63 -6.50 17.55
C TYR A 323 -2.34 -6.77 16.75
N TYR A 324 -1.93 -8.03 16.59
CA TYR A 324 -0.81 -8.42 15.73
C TYR A 324 -1.07 -8.04 14.28
N LEU A 325 -2.22 -8.42 13.72
CA LEU A 325 -2.57 -8.12 12.34
C LEU A 325 -2.56 -6.61 12.08
N TYR A 326 -3.22 -5.81 12.91
CA TYR A 326 -3.21 -4.35 12.75
C TYR A 326 -1.81 -3.74 12.92
N SER A 327 -0.97 -4.28 13.80
CA SER A 327 0.44 -3.84 13.93
C SER A 327 1.30 -4.25 12.71
N LEU A 328 1.00 -5.39 12.08
CA LEU A 328 1.63 -5.83 10.83
C LEU A 328 1.23 -4.95 9.65
N GLU A 329 -0.05 -4.60 9.54
CA GLU A 329 -0.56 -3.65 8.53
C GLU A 329 0.12 -2.28 8.67
N ARG A 330 0.23 -1.76 9.89
CA ARG A 330 0.95 -0.52 10.19
C ARG A 330 2.40 -0.57 9.74
N TYR A 331 3.16 -1.58 10.17
CA TYR A 331 4.55 -1.76 9.75
C TYR A 331 4.66 -1.81 8.22
N LYS A 332 3.83 -2.62 7.54
CA LYS A 332 3.92 -2.77 6.09
C LYS A 332 3.44 -1.54 5.31
N SER A 333 2.44 -0.82 5.79
CA SER A 333 2.02 0.46 5.18
C SER A 333 3.07 1.57 5.36
N PHE A 334 3.82 1.60 6.46
CA PHE A 334 4.99 2.48 6.61
C PHE A 334 6.20 2.02 5.79
N GLU A 335 6.42 0.71 5.62
CA GLU A 335 7.46 0.17 4.74
C GLU A 335 7.19 0.49 3.26
N GLU A 336 5.95 0.31 2.80
CA GLU A 336 5.52 0.72 1.44
C GLU A 336 5.74 2.23 1.22
N TYR A 337 5.40 3.05 2.22
CA TYR A 337 5.58 4.50 2.19
C TYR A 337 7.06 4.91 2.10
N VAL A 338 7.90 4.49 3.06
CA VAL A 338 9.33 4.85 3.11
C VAL A 338 10.10 4.34 1.88
N ASN A 339 9.72 3.19 1.32
CA ASN A 339 10.36 2.68 0.10
C ASN A 339 9.75 3.23 -1.20
N GLY A 340 8.66 4.00 -1.14
CA GLY A 340 7.92 4.47 -2.32
C GLY A 340 7.32 3.34 -3.19
N ASN A 341 7.11 2.16 -2.60
CA ASN A 341 6.72 0.94 -3.31
C ASN A 341 5.50 0.29 -2.63
N VAL A 342 4.31 0.71 -3.06
CA VAL A 342 3.05 0.05 -2.69
C VAL A 342 2.85 -1.15 -3.62
N LEU A 343 2.77 -2.35 -3.04
CA LEU A 343 2.30 -3.53 -3.76
C LEU A 343 0.77 -3.53 -3.79
N ASP A 344 0.16 -3.69 -4.97
CA ASP A 344 -1.29 -3.75 -5.12
C ASP A 344 -1.89 -4.96 -4.37
N GLU A 345 -1.21 -6.12 -4.45
CA GLU A 345 -1.66 -7.42 -3.94
C GLU A 345 -0.59 -8.08 -3.05
N PRO A 346 -0.32 -7.58 -1.82
CA PRO A 346 0.77 -8.08 -1.01
C PRO A 346 0.42 -9.39 -0.28
N GLY A 347 1.26 -10.42 -0.45
CA GLY A 347 1.03 -11.77 0.11
C GLY A 347 0.96 -11.87 1.65
N TRP A 348 1.35 -10.83 2.41
CA TRP A 348 1.08 -10.75 3.85
C TRP A 348 -0.37 -10.42 4.16
N TYR A 349 -1.02 -9.61 3.31
CA TYR A 349 -2.41 -9.20 3.46
C TYR A 349 -3.35 -10.38 3.15
N GLN A 350 -3.08 -11.15 2.08
CA GLN A 350 -3.80 -12.40 1.80
C GLN A 350 -3.79 -13.36 2.99
N GLN A 351 -2.63 -13.58 3.63
CA GLN A 351 -2.51 -14.47 4.78
C GLN A 351 -3.34 -13.99 5.99
N GLY A 352 -3.43 -12.68 6.20
CA GLY A 352 -4.31 -12.13 7.24
C GLY A 352 -5.79 -12.27 6.89
N PHE A 353 -6.16 -12.00 5.65
CA PHE A 353 -7.53 -12.20 5.15
C PHE A 353 -7.98 -13.65 5.29
N GLU A 354 -7.22 -14.63 4.80
CA GLU A 354 -7.60 -16.06 4.93
C GLU A 354 -7.68 -16.50 6.40
N SER A 355 -6.79 -15.98 7.26
CA SER A 355 -6.86 -16.25 8.70
C SER A 355 -8.15 -15.68 9.30
N LEU A 356 -8.49 -14.42 9.04
CA LEU A 356 -9.72 -13.80 9.53
C LEU A 356 -10.99 -14.45 8.95
N LYS A 357 -10.99 -14.80 7.66
CA LYS A 357 -12.07 -15.54 7.00
C LYS A 357 -12.32 -16.91 7.62
N SER A 358 -11.26 -17.58 8.06
CA SER A 358 -11.34 -18.88 8.75
C SER A 358 -11.68 -18.81 10.25
N THR A 359 -11.71 -17.61 10.86
CA THR A 359 -11.95 -17.43 12.31
C THR A 359 -13.09 -16.48 12.67
N GLN A 360 -13.72 -15.80 11.70
CA GLN A 360 -14.90 -14.98 11.98
C GLN A 360 -16.06 -15.87 12.46
N GLN A 361 -16.67 -15.51 13.58
CA GLN A 361 -17.78 -16.24 14.17
C GLN A 361 -19.08 -16.01 13.36
N GLU A 362 -20.16 -16.73 13.70
CA GLU A 362 -21.46 -16.61 13.02
C GLU A 362 -22.08 -15.20 13.17
N ASP A 363 -21.93 -14.59 14.34
CA ASP A 363 -22.37 -13.21 14.65
C ASP A 363 -21.57 -12.11 13.92
N GLY A 364 -20.39 -12.44 13.36
CA GLY A 364 -19.48 -11.52 12.71
C GLY A 364 -18.26 -11.12 13.55
N SER A 365 -18.19 -11.53 14.82
CA SER A 365 -17.07 -11.21 15.72
C SER A 365 -15.78 -11.98 15.37
N TRP A 366 -14.67 -11.45 15.87
CA TRP A 366 -13.42 -12.18 16.11
C TRP A 366 -13.08 -12.15 17.60
N ASN A 367 -12.51 -13.25 18.10
CA ASN A 367 -12.22 -13.45 19.51
C ASN A 367 -10.75 -13.81 19.74
N ASP A 368 -10.05 -13.06 20.58
CA ASP A 368 -8.75 -13.40 21.15
C ASP A 368 -8.61 -12.86 22.59
N ALA A 369 -7.39 -12.83 23.13
CA ALA A 369 -7.09 -12.40 24.49
C ALA A 369 -7.43 -10.92 24.80
N ASP A 370 -7.61 -10.07 23.78
CA ASP A 370 -8.03 -8.66 23.94
C ASP A 370 -9.56 -8.49 24.08
N GLY A 371 -10.32 -9.58 23.94
CA GLY A 371 -11.79 -9.58 24.01
C GLY A 371 -12.47 -9.25 22.67
N SER A 372 -13.71 -9.69 22.51
CA SER A 372 -14.47 -9.70 21.25
C SER A 372 -14.52 -8.32 20.56
N GLN A 373 -14.73 -7.26 21.34
CA GLN A 373 -14.88 -5.91 20.82
C GLN A 373 -13.56 -5.38 20.23
N CYS A 374 -12.45 -5.56 20.97
CA CYS A 374 -11.13 -5.09 20.55
C CYS A 374 -10.56 -5.95 19.41
N ALA A 375 -10.66 -7.27 19.52
CA ALA A 375 -10.22 -8.20 18.48
C ALA A 375 -10.98 -7.98 17.16
N THR A 376 -12.30 -7.74 17.21
CA THR A 376 -13.11 -7.40 16.02
C THR A 376 -12.71 -6.05 15.43
N ALA A 377 -12.59 -5.00 16.25
CA ALA A 377 -12.21 -3.67 15.76
C ALA A 377 -10.81 -3.64 15.13
N PHE A 378 -9.82 -4.30 15.74
CA PHE A 378 -8.48 -4.45 15.15
C PHE A 378 -8.50 -5.26 13.84
N SER A 379 -9.32 -6.32 13.76
CA SER A 379 -9.46 -7.13 12.54
C SER A 379 -10.06 -6.34 11.38
N ILE A 380 -11.06 -5.49 11.66
CA ILE A 380 -11.63 -4.55 10.68
C ILE A 380 -10.58 -3.52 10.22
N LEU A 381 -9.85 -2.92 11.15
CA LEU A 381 -8.78 -1.96 10.85
C LEU A 381 -7.64 -2.55 10.00
N PHE A 382 -7.34 -3.85 10.17
CA PHE A 382 -6.46 -4.60 9.28
C PHE A 382 -7.08 -4.79 7.88
N LEU A 383 -8.31 -5.30 7.79
CA LEU A 383 -8.98 -5.58 6.51
C LEU A 383 -9.17 -4.32 5.65
N LEU A 384 -9.44 -3.18 6.28
CA LEU A 384 -9.54 -1.87 5.64
C LEU A 384 -8.19 -1.27 5.19
N ARG A 385 -7.05 -1.87 5.57
CA ARG A 385 -5.70 -1.28 5.50
C ARG A 385 -5.66 0.15 6.04
N SER A 386 -6.20 0.32 7.25
CA SER A 386 -6.50 1.65 7.81
C SER A 386 -5.28 2.57 7.97
N THR A 387 -4.09 2.05 8.30
CA THR A 387 -2.87 2.88 8.32
C THR A 387 -2.49 3.34 6.91
N GLN A 388 -2.63 2.49 5.90
CA GLN A 388 -2.43 2.88 4.50
C GLN A 388 -3.41 3.99 4.06
N GLN A 389 -4.66 3.95 4.54
CA GLN A 389 -5.63 5.03 4.30
C GLN A 389 -5.15 6.35 4.92
N SER A 390 -4.67 6.35 6.17
CA SER A 390 -4.18 7.55 6.86
C SER A 390 -2.95 8.16 6.16
N ILE A 391 -2.02 7.31 5.69
CA ILE A 391 -0.85 7.76 4.91
C ILE A 391 -1.30 8.38 3.58
N LYS A 392 -2.22 7.74 2.86
CA LYS A 392 -2.80 8.29 1.61
C LYS A 392 -3.55 9.61 1.85
N ALA A 393 -4.23 9.76 2.98
CA ALA A 393 -4.97 10.97 3.34
C ALA A 393 -4.04 12.14 3.72
N SER A 394 -2.98 11.90 4.49
CA SER A 394 -2.01 12.94 4.90
C SER A 394 -1.17 13.45 3.72
N LEU A 395 -0.93 12.63 2.70
CA LEU A 395 -0.36 13.08 1.41
C LEU A 395 -1.37 13.86 0.55
N GLY A 396 -2.68 13.71 0.80
CA GLY A 396 -3.77 14.16 -0.06
C GLY A 396 -4.14 15.65 -0.02
N GLN A 397 -3.40 16.49 0.73
CA GLN A 397 -3.60 17.95 0.74
C GLN A 397 -2.59 18.69 -0.17
N GLY A 398 -1.30 18.35 -0.12
CA GLY A 398 -0.28 18.90 -1.03
C GLY A 398 0.18 18.00 -2.19
N THR A 399 0.04 16.67 -2.08
CA THR A 399 0.78 15.71 -2.94
C THR A 399 -0.12 14.66 -3.62
N LEU A 400 -1.05 15.13 -4.47
CA LEU A 400 -1.56 14.31 -5.57
C LEU A 400 -0.77 14.63 -6.85
N VAL A 401 -0.39 13.58 -7.59
CA VAL A 401 0.27 13.70 -8.91
C VAL A 401 -0.72 14.32 -9.91
N GLY A 402 -0.69 15.64 -10.01
CA GLY A 402 -1.71 16.45 -10.71
C GLY A 402 -2.07 17.77 -10.01
N GLY A 403 -1.63 17.98 -8.76
CA GLY A 403 -1.64 19.31 -8.11
C GLY A 403 -3.02 19.89 -7.76
N ARG A 404 -4.05 19.04 -7.57
CA ARG A 404 -5.37 19.45 -7.07
C ARG A 404 -5.73 18.61 -5.84
N GLY A 405 -5.98 19.26 -4.71
CA GLY A 405 -6.38 18.62 -3.46
C GLY A 405 -7.80 18.05 -3.48
N LEU A 406 -8.15 17.27 -2.46
CA LEU A 406 -9.46 16.62 -2.34
C LEU A 406 -10.60 17.64 -2.08
N PRO A 407 -11.79 17.48 -2.70
CA PRO A 407 -12.96 18.30 -2.40
C PRO A 407 -13.45 18.15 -0.95
N ARG A 408 -14.13 19.18 -0.44
CA ARG A 408 -14.68 19.21 0.94
C ARG A 408 -15.83 18.22 1.20
N ASP A 409 -16.31 17.54 0.17
CA ASP A 409 -17.42 16.57 0.23
C ASP A 409 -16.92 15.20 -0.24
N LEU A 410 -16.57 14.35 0.73
CA LEU A 410 -16.03 13.02 0.47
C LEU A 410 -17.10 11.97 0.13
N SER A 411 -18.40 12.31 0.23
CA SER A 411 -19.50 11.37 -0.07
C SER A 411 -19.57 10.93 -1.55
N LYS A 412 -18.86 11.64 -2.42
CA LYS A 412 -18.80 11.43 -3.88
C LYS A 412 -17.49 10.77 -4.34
N VAL A 413 -16.68 10.29 -3.39
CA VAL A 413 -15.43 9.57 -3.65
C VAL A 413 -15.69 8.06 -3.53
N ARG A 414 -15.24 7.28 -4.51
CA ARG A 414 -15.20 5.81 -4.43
C ARG A 414 -13.84 5.29 -4.84
N LEU A 415 -13.48 4.10 -4.37
CA LEU A 415 -12.29 3.40 -4.85
C LEU A 415 -12.66 2.52 -6.05
N GLU A 416 -12.06 2.78 -7.20
CA GLU A 416 -12.11 1.91 -8.38
C GLU A 416 -10.68 1.54 -8.76
N GLY A 417 -10.39 0.23 -8.84
CA GLY A 417 -9.07 -0.28 -9.20
C GLY A 417 -7.92 0.27 -8.35
N GLY A 418 -8.12 0.39 -7.03
CA GLY A 418 -7.12 0.90 -6.08
C GLY A 418 -6.91 2.42 -6.07
N LYS A 419 -7.57 3.18 -6.94
CA LYS A 419 -7.50 4.66 -6.97
C LYS A 419 -8.72 5.32 -6.35
N LEU A 420 -8.52 6.44 -5.65
CA LEU A 420 -9.59 7.39 -5.36
C LEU A 420 -10.10 7.96 -6.69
N VAL A 421 -11.28 7.51 -7.10
CA VAL A 421 -12.07 8.17 -8.14
C VAL A 421 -13.06 9.09 -7.42
N VAL A 422 -12.68 10.36 -7.35
CA VAL A 422 -13.67 11.42 -7.13
C VAL A 422 -14.55 11.45 -8.37
N LYS A 423 -15.88 11.37 -8.23
CA LYS A 423 -16.77 11.85 -9.29
C LYS A 423 -16.78 13.38 -9.30
N SER A 424 -15.67 13.96 -9.74
CA SER A 424 -15.72 15.23 -10.47
C SER A 424 -16.61 15.03 -11.70
N GLU A 425 -17.23 16.10 -12.19
CA GLU A 425 -17.82 16.03 -13.53
C GLU A 425 -16.69 15.68 -14.52
N PRO A 426 -16.84 14.59 -15.30
CA PRO A 426 -15.71 13.99 -16.00
C PRO A 426 -15.12 14.98 -17.00
N THR A 427 -13.78 15.02 -17.11
CA THR A 427 -13.14 15.90 -18.10
C THR A 427 -13.57 15.48 -19.50
N GLU A 428 -13.53 16.37 -20.50
CA GLU A 428 -13.96 16.04 -21.86
C GLU A 428 -13.18 14.85 -22.47
N VAL A 429 -11.96 14.57 -21.97
CA VAL A 429 -11.16 13.39 -22.33
C VAL A 429 -11.58 12.12 -21.57
N ASP A 430 -11.99 12.23 -20.30
CA ASP A 430 -12.57 11.10 -19.55
C ASP A 430 -13.97 10.75 -20.06
N GLN A 431 -14.77 11.78 -20.43
CA GLN A 431 -16.03 11.62 -21.15
C GLN A 431 -15.80 10.90 -22.48
N LEU A 432 -14.83 11.37 -23.28
CA LEU A 432 -14.46 10.71 -24.53
C LEU A 432 -14.10 9.24 -24.27
N LEU A 433 -13.20 8.94 -23.33
CA LEU A 433 -12.80 7.55 -23.06
C LEU A 433 -13.98 6.68 -22.57
N GLY A 434 -14.88 7.22 -21.75
CA GLY A 434 -16.13 6.53 -21.38
C GLY A 434 -17.05 6.28 -22.58
N MET A 435 -17.26 7.28 -23.43
CA MET A 435 -18.04 7.18 -24.67
C MET A 435 -17.37 6.32 -25.76
N LEU A 436 -16.10 5.94 -25.59
CA LEU A 436 -15.37 5.00 -26.44
C LEU A 436 -15.40 3.56 -25.88
N ASP A 437 -15.66 3.39 -24.58
CA ASP A 437 -15.83 2.10 -23.89
C ASP A 437 -17.32 1.66 -23.84
N ASP A 438 -18.28 2.60 -23.80
CA ASP A 438 -19.74 2.35 -23.94
C ASP A 438 -20.17 2.21 -25.42
N GLU A 439 -21.02 1.23 -25.75
CA GLU A 439 -21.52 0.99 -27.13
C GLU A 439 -22.61 1.99 -27.60
N ASN A 440 -22.60 3.24 -27.12
CA ASN A 440 -23.73 4.17 -27.22
C ASN A 440 -23.47 5.31 -28.22
N GLY A 441 -24.05 5.21 -29.42
CA GLY A 441 -23.66 6.02 -30.59
C GLY A 441 -23.97 7.53 -30.52
N ASP A 442 -25.09 7.94 -29.90
CA ASP A 442 -25.63 9.30 -30.03
C ASP A 442 -24.68 10.40 -29.52
N ALA A 443 -23.96 10.14 -28.41
CA ALA A 443 -22.97 11.07 -27.86
C ALA A 443 -21.70 11.17 -28.73
N LEU A 444 -21.39 10.09 -29.45
CA LEU A 444 -20.22 9.94 -30.28
C LEU A 444 -20.35 10.70 -31.60
N ASP A 445 -21.56 10.69 -32.18
CA ASP A 445 -21.87 11.50 -33.37
C ASP A 445 -21.89 13.00 -33.06
N ALA A 446 -22.39 13.43 -31.90
CA ALA A 446 -22.32 14.83 -31.46
C ALA A 446 -20.87 15.38 -31.36
N LEU A 447 -19.90 14.54 -30.98
CA LEU A 447 -18.47 14.89 -30.95
C LEU A 447 -17.78 14.79 -32.32
N LEU A 448 -18.35 14.03 -33.26
CA LEU A 448 -17.91 14.04 -34.66
C LEU A 448 -18.29 15.34 -35.35
N ASP A 449 -19.53 15.81 -35.12
CA ASP A 449 -20.11 17.04 -35.70
C ASP A 449 -19.52 18.34 -35.12
N ASN A 450 -18.91 18.31 -33.93
CA ASN A 450 -18.19 19.46 -33.35
C ASN A 450 -16.69 19.18 -33.09
N PRO A 451 -15.82 19.21 -34.13
CA PRO A 451 -14.39 18.95 -33.99
C PRO A 451 -13.61 19.95 -33.09
N ALA A 452 -14.21 21.11 -32.79
CA ALA A 452 -13.62 22.14 -31.94
C ALA A 452 -13.71 21.77 -30.45
N ALA A 453 -14.78 21.08 -30.02
CA ALA A 453 -14.99 20.68 -28.62
C ALA A 453 -13.95 19.68 -28.09
N LEU A 454 -13.28 18.92 -28.96
CA LEU A 454 -12.26 17.96 -28.53
C LEU A 454 -10.97 18.68 -28.05
N GLN A 455 -10.93 19.06 -26.77
CA GLN A 455 -9.73 19.54 -26.07
C GLN A 455 -8.82 18.36 -25.73
N VAL A 456 -7.50 18.53 -25.85
CA VAL A 456 -6.50 17.43 -25.75
C VAL A 456 -5.29 17.84 -24.90
N ASP A 457 -5.57 18.64 -23.87
CA ASP A 457 -4.57 19.10 -22.90
C ASP A 457 -4.38 18.07 -21.78
N ASN A 458 -3.15 17.93 -21.30
CA ASN A 458 -2.76 17.03 -20.18
C ASN A 458 -3.01 15.52 -20.38
N VAL A 459 -3.20 15.02 -21.61
CA VAL A 459 -3.34 13.59 -21.90
C VAL A 459 -2.10 12.79 -21.45
N THR A 460 -2.29 11.78 -20.59
CA THR A 460 -1.17 11.00 -20.05
C THR A 460 -0.67 9.90 -21.00
N ALA A 461 0.53 9.38 -20.72
CA ALA A 461 1.06 8.22 -21.44
C ALA A 461 0.24 6.92 -21.26
N LYS A 462 -0.66 6.84 -20.27
CA LYS A 462 -1.63 5.72 -20.16
C LYS A 462 -2.77 5.90 -21.18
N ASP A 463 -3.25 7.13 -21.33
CA ASP A 463 -4.45 7.44 -22.10
C ASP A 463 -4.14 7.50 -23.60
N ALA A 464 -2.94 7.98 -23.97
CA ALA A 464 -2.39 7.79 -25.30
C ALA A 464 -2.36 6.30 -25.72
N ARG A 465 -1.95 5.38 -24.83
CA ARG A 465 -1.98 3.93 -25.11
C ARG A 465 -3.40 3.38 -25.24
N ARG A 466 -4.37 3.90 -24.48
CA ARG A 466 -5.81 3.56 -24.65
C ARG A 466 -6.32 4.01 -26.01
N LEU A 467 -6.07 5.26 -26.40
CA LEU A 467 -6.42 5.77 -27.74
C LEU A 467 -5.78 4.93 -28.86
N GLN A 468 -4.50 4.54 -28.72
CA GLN A 468 -3.84 3.64 -29.67
C GLN A 468 -4.46 2.23 -29.74
N GLN A 469 -5.14 1.77 -28.69
CA GLN A 469 -5.90 0.52 -28.69
C GLN A 469 -7.29 0.72 -29.30
N VAL A 470 -7.98 1.82 -29.01
CA VAL A 470 -9.26 2.16 -29.65
C VAL A 470 -9.11 2.22 -31.17
N VAL A 471 -8.04 2.85 -31.69
CA VAL A 471 -7.73 2.86 -33.14
C VAL A 471 -7.55 1.45 -33.75
N ARG A 472 -7.30 0.42 -32.94
CA ARG A 472 -7.14 -0.97 -33.41
C ARG A 472 -8.39 -1.83 -33.28
N SER A 473 -9.22 -1.61 -32.27
CA SER A 473 -10.34 -2.52 -31.93
C SER A 473 -11.68 -1.85 -31.63
N GLY A 474 -11.77 -0.52 -31.58
CA GLY A 474 -13.04 0.19 -31.36
C GLY A 474 -13.93 0.23 -32.61
N GLY A 475 -15.19 0.64 -32.43
CA GLY A 475 -16.14 0.88 -33.53
C GLY A 475 -15.66 1.98 -34.50
N PRO A 476 -16.33 2.23 -35.65
CA PRO A 476 -15.80 3.17 -36.64
C PRO A 476 -15.76 4.64 -36.16
N GLN A 477 -16.80 5.13 -35.48
CA GLN A 477 -16.90 6.51 -34.95
C GLN A 477 -15.83 6.80 -33.87
N ALA A 478 -15.88 6.12 -32.73
CA ALA A 478 -14.80 5.19 -32.38
C ALA A 478 -13.35 5.60 -32.68
N ARG A 479 -12.85 4.91 -33.72
CA ARG A 479 -11.52 5.06 -34.32
C ARG A 479 -11.28 6.46 -34.89
N VAL A 480 -12.28 7.13 -35.49
CA VAL A 480 -12.12 8.53 -35.97
C VAL A 480 -11.72 9.45 -34.82
N LEU A 481 -12.46 9.43 -33.70
CA LEU A 481 -12.18 10.33 -32.58
C LEU A 481 -10.83 10.02 -31.89
N ALA A 482 -10.47 8.73 -31.78
CA ALA A 482 -9.17 8.34 -31.24
C ALA A 482 -7.99 8.75 -32.16
N VAL A 483 -8.16 8.67 -33.48
CA VAL A 483 -7.19 9.21 -34.46
C VAL A 483 -7.07 10.74 -34.36
N ARG A 484 -8.21 11.45 -34.25
CA ARG A 484 -8.28 12.91 -34.08
C ARG A 484 -7.53 13.37 -32.83
N ALA A 485 -7.74 12.69 -31.70
CA ALA A 485 -7.04 12.97 -30.44
C ALA A 485 -5.52 12.76 -30.56
N LEU A 486 -5.08 11.60 -31.07
CA LEU A 486 -3.65 11.32 -31.28
C LEU A 486 -2.98 12.30 -32.26
N GLY A 487 -3.72 12.79 -33.26
CA GLY A 487 -3.29 13.86 -34.16
C GLY A 487 -3.10 15.20 -33.44
N LYS A 488 -4.06 15.63 -32.62
CA LYS A 488 -3.98 16.88 -31.84
C LYS A 488 -2.79 16.88 -30.85
N MET A 489 -2.38 15.73 -30.32
CA MET A 489 -1.19 15.60 -29.46
C MET A 489 0.15 15.93 -30.15
N ARG A 490 0.22 15.98 -31.50
CA ARG A 490 1.41 16.36 -32.29
C ARG A 490 2.70 15.54 -32.04
N ASN A 491 2.63 14.40 -31.35
CA ASN A 491 3.79 13.54 -31.07
C ASN A 491 4.10 12.60 -32.25
N LEU A 492 5.38 12.55 -32.67
CA LEU A 492 5.87 11.64 -33.72
C LEU A 492 5.72 10.15 -33.34
N ASP A 493 5.70 9.82 -32.05
CA ASP A 493 5.64 8.41 -31.59
C ASP A 493 4.28 7.74 -31.87
N TYR A 494 3.24 8.52 -32.18
CA TYR A 494 1.93 8.00 -32.57
C TYR A 494 1.77 7.87 -34.10
N VAL A 495 2.74 8.34 -34.89
CA VAL A 495 2.70 8.20 -36.36
C VAL A 495 2.54 6.74 -36.83
N PRO A 496 3.15 5.71 -36.21
CA PRO A 496 2.86 4.31 -36.56
C PRO A 496 1.38 3.92 -36.40
N THR A 497 0.67 4.51 -35.43
CA THR A 497 -0.78 4.30 -35.25
C THR A 497 -1.59 5.06 -36.29
N LEU A 498 -1.19 6.28 -36.65
CA LEU A 498 -1.82 7.03 -37.75
C LEU A 498 -1.60 6.36 -39.11
N LEU A 499 -0.42 5.77 -39.35
CA LEU A 499 -0.11 4.96 -40.53
C LEU A 499 -0.93 3.66 -40.58
N PHE A 500 -1.24 3.05 -39.43
CA PHE A 500 -2.20 1.95 -39.36
C PHE A 500 -3.62 2.40 -39.70
N ALA A 501 -4.09 3.54 -39.16
CA ALA A 501 -5.40 4.11 -39.44
C ALA A 501 -5.61 4.50 -40.92
N MET A 502 -4.53 4.79 -41.66
CA MET A 502 -4.57 4.94 -43.12
C MET A 502 -4.94 3.65 -43.88
N THR A 503 -4.98 2.48 -43.22
CA THR A 503 -5.39 1.19 -43.83
C THR A 503 -6.82 0.78 -43.46
N ASP A 504 -7.54 1.58 -42.66
CA ASP A 504 -8.86 1.27 -42.14
C ASP A 504 -9.92 1.03 -43.26
N PRO A 505 -10.88 0.11 -43.06
CA PRO A 505 -12.00 -0.07 -43.99
C PRO A 505 -13.00 1.10 -44.01
N ASP A 506 -13.08 1.94 -42.97
CA ASP A 506 -13.92 3.15 -42.98
C ASP A 506 -13.13 4.37 -43.50
N ALA A 507 -13.55 4.90 -44.64
CA ALA A 507 -12.93 6.06 -45.27
C ALA A 507 -12.92 7.34 -44.39
N ARG A 508 -13.79 7.44 -43.37
CA ARG A 508 -13.73 8.52 -42.36
C ARG A 508 -12.45 8.43 -41.53
N VAL A 509 -12.08 7.24 -41.08
CA VAL A 509 -10.86 7.00 -40.29
C VAL A 509 -9.62 7.29 -41.13
N VAL A 510 -9.63 6.92 -42.41
CA VAL A 510 -8.54 7.21 -43.36
C VAL A 510 -8.38 8.72 -43.61
N ARG A 511 -9.47 9.49 -43.77
CA ARG A 511 -9.42 10.95 -43.91
C ARG A 511 -8.87 11.62 -42.65
N GLU A 512 -9.35 11.22 -41.48
CA GLU A 512 -8.85 11.76 -40.20
C GLU A 512 -7.35 11.42 -40.00
N ALA A 513 -6.92 10.21 -40.39
CA ALA A 513 -5.53 9.79 -40.31
C ALA A 513 -4.62 10.58 -41.26
N ARG A 514 -5.08 10.85 -42.49
CA ARG A 514 -4.41 11.73 -43.47
C ARG A 514 -4.19 13.12 -42.89
N ASP A 515 -5.19 13.69 -42.23
CA ASP A 515 -5.14 15.07 -41.74
C ASP A 515 -4.39 15.19 -40.40
N ALA A 516 -4.48 14.18 -39.54
CA ALA A 516 -3.57 13.99 -38.42
C ALA A 516 -2.11 13.92 -38.89
N LEU A 517 -1.79 13.13 -39.93
CA LEU A 517 -0.45 13.05 -40.50
C LEU A 517 0.03 14.40 -41.09
N ARG A 518 -0.83 15.15 -41.78
CA ARG A 518 -0.56 16.54 -42.23
C ARG A 518 -0.18 17.45 -41.05
N PHE A 519 -0.92 17.36 -39.95
CA PHE A 519 -0.73 18.20 -38.76
C PHE A 519 0.54 17.84 -37.98
N VAL A 520 0.76 16.55 -37.69
CA VAL A 520 1.96 16.05 -36.99
C VAL A 520 3.24 16.32 -37.79
N SER A 521 3.20 16.13 -39.11
CA SER A 521 4.35 16.39 -40.00
C SER A 521 4.59 17.87 -40.32
N ARG A 522 3.65 18.77 -39.96
CA ARG A 522 3.57 20.17 -40.42
C ARG A 522 3.57 20.33 -41.94
N ARG A 523 3.18 19.29 -42.69
CA ARG A 523 3.04 19.28 -44.15
C ARG A 523 1.57 19.33 -44.51
N PHE A 524 0.99 20.53 -44.48
CA PHE A 524 -0.46 20.74 -44.63
C PHE A 524 -1.03 20.20 -45.95
N GLU A 525 -0.30 20.34 -47.08
CA GLU A 525 -0.67 19.71 -48.37
C GLU A 525 -0.73 18.17 -48.29
N GLY A 526 0.08 17.57 -47.41
CA GLY A 526 0.24 16.13 -47.26
C GLY A 526 0.90 15.48 -48.48
N PHE A 527 0.21 14.52 -49.08
CA PHE A 527 0.65 13.79 -50.28
C PHE A 527 -0.45 13.65 -51.36
N GLY A 528 -1.47 14.51 -51.31
CA GLY A 528 -2.50 14.62 -52.36
C GLY A 528 -3.60 13.55 -52.35
N LEU A 529 -3.97 13.02 -51.18
CA LEU A 529 -5.12 12.11 -51.06
C LEU A 529 -6.43 12.93 -50.95
N PRO A 530 -7.36 12.87 -51.93
CA PRO A 530 -8.63 13.59 -51.87
C PRO A 530 -9.59 12.99 -50.82
N ASP A 531 -10.75 13.60 -50.61
CA ASP A 531 -11.75 13.10 -49.65
C ASP A 531 -12.55 11.91 -50.19
N ASN A 532 -12.79 11.90 -51.49
CA ASN A 532 -13.46 10.86 -52.27
C ASN A 532 -12.43 9.92 -52.94
N PHE A 533 -11.41 9.50 -52.20
CA PHE A 533 -10.27 8.76 -52.74
C PHE A 533 -10.62 7.35 -53.21
N GLU A 534 -9.90 6.90 -54.24
CA GLU A 534 -9.85 5.49 -54.62
C GLU A 534 -8.79 4.72 -53.81
N PRO A 535 -8.95 3.39 -53.58
CA PRO A 535 -7.99 2.60 -52.78
C PRO A 535 -6.53 2.69 -53.27
N ALA A 536 -6.32 2.80 -54.58
CA ALA A 536 -4.98 2.97 -55.17
C ALA A 536 -4.33 4.31 -54.81
N GLU A 537 -5.13 5.37 -54.64
CA GLU A 537 -4.64 6.69 -54.19
C GLU A 537 -4.26 6.66 -52.71
N ARG A 538 -5.09 6.02 -51.88
CA ARG A 538 -4.83 5.77 -50.45
C ARG A 538 -3.50 5.05 -50.27
N ASP A 539 -3.29 3.96 -51.00
CA ASP A 539 -2.08 3.13 -50.88
C ASP A 539 -0.84 3.90 -51.39
N THR A 540 -1.00 4.69 -52.46
CA THR A 540 0.05 5.61 -52.96
C THR A 540 0.41 6.70 -51.94
N ALA A 541 -0.58 7.30 -51.27
CA ALA A 541 -0.35 8.28 -50.21
C ALA A 541 0.29 7.65 -48.96
N LEU A 542 -0.14 6.44 -48.59
CA LEU A 542 0.40 5.68 -47.47
C LEU A 542 1.88 5.30 -47.69
N VAL A 543 2.28 4.87 -48.89
CA VAL A 543 3.71 4.61 -49.21
C VAL A 543 4.54 5.89 -49.05
N LYS A 544 4.04 7.04 -49.51
CA LYS A 544 4.71 8.35 -49.33
C LYS A 544 4.82 8.74 -47.84
N TRP A 545 3.78 8.53 -47.04
CA TRP A 545 3.82 8.75 -45.59
C TRP A 545 4.78 7.82 -44.84
N LYS A 546 4.83 6.53 -45.19
CA LYS A 546 5.81 5.56 -44.66
C LYS A 546 7.26 5.98 -44.99
N SER A 547 7.49 6.45 -46.21
CA SER A 547 8.79 6.97 -46.66
C SER A 547 9.19 8.22 -45.87
N TRP A 548 8.29 9.20 -45.72
CA TRP A 548 8.52 10.38 -44.90
C TRP A 548 8.84 10.03 -43.44
N TYR A 549 8.06 9.16 -42.80
CA TYR A 549 8.30 8.82 -41.40
C TYR A 549 9.66 8.14 -41.21
N ARG A 550 10.10 7.27 -42.14
CA ARG A 550 11.46 6.70 -42.12
C ARG A 550 12.57 7.75 -42.30
N SER A 551 12.34 8.83 -43.04
CA SER A 551 13.32 9.94 -43.14
C SER A 551 13.45 10.74 -41.84
N VAL A 552 12.40 10.78 -41.01
CA VAL A 552 12.39 11.48 -39.70
C VAL A 552 12.81 10.55 -38.54
N ARG A 553 12.51 9.25 -38.64
CA ARG A 553 12.90 8.20 -37.71
C ARG A 553 13.57 7.04 -38.48
N PRO A 554 14.87 7.14 -38.85
CA PRO A 554 15.57 6.08 -39.59
C PRO A 554 15.60 4.73 -38.89
N ASN A 555 15.65 4.74 -37.55
CA ASN A 555 15.66 3.54 -36.70
C ASN A 555 14.24 3.07 -36.31
N ALA A 556 13.20 3.49 -37.04
CA ALA A 556 11.83 3.05 -36.76
C ALA A 556 11.66 1.52 -36.98
N PRO A 557 10.86 0.83 -36.15
CA PRO A 557 10.51 -0.56 -36.39
C PRO A 557 9.71 -0.73 -37.70
N PRO A 558 9.53 -1.99 -38.18
CA PRO A 558 8.67 -2.27 -39.32
C PRO A 558 7.30 -1.59 -39.19
N LEU A 559 6.91 -0.84 -40.22
CA LEU A 559 5.67 -0.09 -40.25
C LEU A 559 4.56 -0.99 -40.82
N PRO A 560 3.33 -0.95 -40.26
CA PRO A 560 2.16 -1.61 -40.85
C PRO A 560 1.86 -1.00 -42.21
#